data_AF-A0A959S6U6-F1
#
_entry.id   AF-A0A959S6U6-F1
#
_cell.length_a   1.000
_cell.length_b   1.000
_cell.length_c   1.000
_cell.angle_alpha   90.00
_cell.angle_beta   90.00
_cell.angle_gamma   90.00
#
_symmetry.space_group_name_H-M   'P 1'
#
loop_
_entity.id
_entity.type
_entity.pdbx_description
1 polymer ?
#
loop_
_entity_poly.entity_id
_entity_poly.type
_entity_poly.pdbx_seq_one_letter_code
_entity_poly.pdbx_strand_id
1 'polypeptide(L)'
;MHRTLLLLAGTFLFLGRSNAQIAERIWAEPAVLKSFTKRILVVELPEPNTKVIDDFPKKTAAADEAAYRASLENYRAVIRPAIEEHWKYNSQIEFMTTSQIVELFTKKSTKHVVLLRAVLTDGGGVSVFSRYMGVPALVMTRTDGDHKVSKKGEVTIMKHDFQMYLTTSVAEDGTESYTAAGMKFTLLQAQKLLEWNWGNKKSESYIKYCKDRSKVNCSKMKNKELLVEENGLYKSVDKAEAKAAYGGPISFVTRQDLDAAYESGADDKAVLYSMPVGTILR
;
A
#
# COMPACT_ATOMS: atom_id res chain seq x y z
N MET A 1 -60.21 32.68 -11.60
CA MET A 1 -58.81 33.14 -11.74
C MET A 1 -58.05 32.68 -10.51
N HIS A 2 -57.05 31.81 -10.65
CA HIS A 2 -55.86 31.67 -9.79
C HIS A 2 -55.06 30.46 -10.36
N ARG A 3 -54.10 30.76 -11.23
CA ARG A 3 -53.10 29.80 -11.73
C ARG A 3 -51.84 30.03 -10.91
N THR A 4 -51.49 29.09 -10.05
CA THR A 4 -50.19 29.09 -9.36
C THR A 4 -49.22 28.27 -10.21
N LEU A 5 -48.23 28.97 -10.76
CA LEU A 5 -47.05 28.43 -11.43
C LEU A 5 -46.30 27.50 -10.47
N LEU A 6 -46.07 26.24 -10.87
CA LEU A 6 -45.06 25.38 -10.27
C LEU A 6 -43.79 25.50 -11.11
N LEU A 7 -42.85 26.32 -10.66
CA LEU A 7 -41.51 26.46 -11.22
C LEU A 7 -40.55 25.78 -10.23
N LEU A 8 -40.41 24.47 -10.34
CA LEU A 8 -39.39 23.73 -9.59
C LEU A 8 -38.11 23.76 -10.41
N ALA A 9 -37.30 24.78 -10.10
CA ALA A 9 -35.94 24.94 -10.58
C ALA A 9 -35.13 23.67 -10.31
N GLY A 10 -34.63 23.07 -11.39
CA GLY A 10 -33.59 22.04 -11.36
C GLY A 10 -32.34 22.62 -10.72
N THR A 11 -32.23 22.44 -9.41
CA THR A 11 -31.00 22.70 -8.70
C THR A 11 -30.11 21.49 -8.96
N PHE A 12 -29.30 21.58 -10.02
CA PHE A 12 -28.06 20.82 -10.14
C PHE A 12 -27.19 21.20 -8.94
N LEU A 13 -27.44 20.57 -7.79
CA LEU A 13 -26.50 20.55 -6.69
C LEU A 13 -25.31 19.74 -7.19
N PHE A 14 -24.27 20.49 -7.57
CA PHE A 14 -22.88 20.09 -7.57
C PHE A 14 -22.57 19.37 -6.24
N LEU A 15 -22.83 18.07 -6.19
CA LEU A 15 -22.24 17.19 -5.18
C LEU A 15 -20.79 16.94 -5.61
N GLY A 16 -19.96 17.96 -5.41
CA GLY A 16 -18.52 17.82 -5.33
C GLY A 16 -18.18 16.96 -4.12
N ARG A 17 -18.31 15.64 -4.24
CA ARG A 17 -17.59 14.68 -3.40
C ARG A 17 -16.38 14.19 -4.16
N SER A 18 -15.44 15.09 -4.44
CA SER A 18 -14.05 14.68 -4.68
C SER A 18 -13.44 14.24 -3.36
N ASN A 19 -13.86 13.07 -2.88
CA ASN A 19 -13.02 12.25 -2.01
C ASN A 19 -11.79 11.90 -2.86
N ALA A 20 -10.73 12.70 -2.76
CA ALA A 20 -9.49 12.43 -3.46
C ALA A 20 -8.87 11.17 -2.82
N GLN A 21 -9.24 10.01 -3.34
CA GLN A 21 -8.55 8.77 -3.06
C GLN A 21 -7.15 8.88 -3.67
N ILE A 22 -6.11 8.50 -2.93
CA ILE A 22 -4.75 8.48 -3.46
C ILE A 22 -4.74 7.51 -4.65
N ALA A 23 -4.61 8.06 -5.86
CA ALA A 23 -4.71 7.27 -7.08
C ALA A 23 -3.62 6.19 -7.11
N GLU A 24 -4.03 4.94 -7.34
CA GLU A 24 -3.10 3.88 -7.72
C GLU A 24 -2.47 4.23 -9.06
N ARG A 25 -1.14 4.32 -9.12
CA ARG A 25 -0.41 4.64 -10.36
C ARG A 25 0.62 3.56 -10.66
N ILE A 26 0.66 3.15 -11.93
CA ILE A 26 1.71 2.30 -12.48
C ILE A 26 2.18 3.03 -13.73
N TRP A 27 3.34 3.69 -13.65
CA TRP A 27 3.85 4.50 -14.76
C TRP A 27 4.63 3.69 -15.79
N ALA A 28 5.16 2.54 -15.39
CA ALA A 28 5.86 1.68 -16.33
C ALA A 28 4.89 0.94 -17.23
N GLU A 29 5.27 0.80 -18.50
CA GLU A 29 4.60 -0.08 -19.43
C GLU A 29 4.83 -1.56 -19.06
N PRO A 30 3.94 -2.48 -19.49
CA PRO A 30 4.04 -3.90 -19.14
C PRO A 30 5.36 -4.55 -19.56
N ALA A 31 5.93 -4.14 -20.70
CA ALA A 31 7.22 -4.63 -21.17
C ALA A 31 8.38 -4.18 -20.26
N VAL A 32 8.29 -2.97 -19.72
CA VAL A 32 9.25 -2.44 -18.73
C VAL A 32 9.12 -3.21 -17.42
N LEU A 33 7.90 -3.42 -16.91
CA LEU A 33 7.66 -4.23 -15.70
C LEU A 33 8.26 -5.63 -15.87
N LYS A 34 7.94 -6.33 -16.98
CA LYS A 34 8.52 -7.63 -17.32
C LYS A 34 10.06 -7.63 -17.28
N SER A 35 10.69 -6.56 -17.75
CA SER A 35 12.16 -6.47 -17.78
C SER A 35 12.79 -6.47 -16.38
N PHE A 36 12.03 -6.11 -15.33
CA PHE A 36 12.54 -6.07 -13.96
C PHE A 36 12.92 -7.45 -13.46
N THR A 37 12.27 -8.51 -13.92
CA THR A 37 12.63 -9.90 -13.59
C THR A 37 14.10 -10.25 -13.89
N LYS A 38 14.74 -9.49 -14.79
CA LYS A 38 16.16 -9.65 -15.17
C LYS A 38 17.11 -8.73 -14.41
N ARG A 39 16.58 -7.78 -13.64
CA ARG A 39 17.36 -6.82 -12.84
C ARG A 39 17.56 -7.38 -11.44
N ILE A 40 18.64 -6.95 -10.79
CA ILE A 40 18.85 -7.18 -9.36
C ILE A 40 17.83 -6.33 -8.62
N LEU A 41 17.02 -6.98 -7.76
CA LEU A 41 16.16 -6.27 -6.85
C LEU A 41 16.96 -5.81 -5.64
N VAL A 42 16.96 -4.52 -5.38
CA VAL A 42 17.49 -3.94 -4.15
C VAL A 42 16.32 -3.57 -3.25
N VAL A 43 16.24 -4.18 -2.08
CA VAL A 43 15.22 -3.87 -1.08
C VAL A 43 15.79 -2.90 -0.06
N GLU A 44 15.06 -1.82 0.17
CA GLU A 44 15.44 -0.82 1.16
C GLU A 44 15.24 -1.31 2.60
N LEU A 45 16.29 -1.15 3.40
CA LEU A 45 16.25 -1.14 4.85
C LEU A 45 16.34 0.32 5.32
N PRO A 46 15.20 0.99 5.55
CA PRO A 46 15.18 2.44 5.71
C PRO A 46 15.90 2.89 6.97
N GLU A 47 16.68 3.96 6.83
CA GLU A 47 17.36 4.64 7.94
C GLU A 47 16.52 5.82 8.45
N PRO A 48 16.62 6.19 9.73
CA PRO A 48 15.99 7.42 10.23
C PRO A 48 16.47 8.64 9.47
N ASN A 49 15.53 9.41 8.90
CA ASN A 49 15.85 10.64 8.17
C ASN A 49 15.78 11.85 9.12
N THR A 50 16.91 12.54 9.31
CA THR A 50 16.99 13.70 10.21
C THR A 50 16.08 14.84 9.79
N LYS A 51 15.85 15.05 8.49
CA LYS A 51 14.96 16.11 8.02
C LYS A 51 13.50 15.84 8.39
N VAL A 52 13.07 14.57 8.33
CA VAL A 52 11.73 14.19 8.80
C VAL A 52 11.59 14.49 10.30
N ILE A 53 12.65 14.20 11.06
CA ILE A 53 12.72 14.46 12.50
C ILE A 53 12.69 15.96 12.80
N ASP A 54 13.47 16.75 12.08
CA ASP A 54 13.57 18.20 12.22
C ASP A 54 12.24 18.91 11.87
N ASP A 55 11.41 18.29 11.01
CA ASP A 55 10.11 18.80 10.58
C ASP A 55 8.97 18.46 11.57
N PHE A 56 9.23 17.71 12.65
CA PHE A 56 8.20 17.42 13.66
C PHE A 56 7.80 18.66 14.48
N PRO A 57 6.51 18.81 14.89
CA PRO A 57 6.09 19.90 15.75
C PRO A 57 6.87 19.89 17.05
N LYS A 58 7.41 21.04 17.46
CA LYS A 58 8.14 21.17 18.73
C LYS A 58 7.40 20.61 19.95
N LYS A 59 6.06 20.65 19.95
CA LYS A 59 5.22 20.14 21.05
C LYS A 59 5.18 18.61 21.13
N THR A 60 5.32 17.91 20.00
CA THR A 60 5.20 16.45 19.89
C THR A 60 6.47 15.78 19.40
N ALA A 61 7.53 16.55 19.10
CA ALA A 61 8.74 16.09 18.42
C ALA A 61 9.36 14.82 19.01
N ALA A 62 9.48 14.74 20.34
CA ALA A 62 10.06 13.55 20.99
C ALA A 62 9.17 12.30 20.83
N ALA A 63 7.85 12.46 20.92
CA ALA A 63 6.90 11.35 20.74
C ALA A 63 6.83 10.93 19.26
N ASP A 64 6.74 11.91 18.35
CA ASP A 64 6.70 11.67 16.91
C ASP A 64 7.99 10.99 16.42
N GLU A 65 9.15 11.43 16.92
CA GLU A 65 10.44 10.80 16.61
C GLU A 65 10.50 9.36 17.13
N ALA A 66 10.04 9.10 18.35
CA ALA A 66 10.00 7.75 18.90
C ALA A 66 9.09 6.84 18.05
N ALA A 67 7.89 7.29 17.71
CA ALA A 67 6.94 6.56 16.87
C ALA A 67 7.49 6.30 15.45
N TYR A 68 8.14 7.30 14.84
CA TYR A 68 8.77 7.16 13.53
C TYR A 68 9.89 6.12 13.54
N ARG A 69 10.80 6.18 14.54
CA ARG A 69 11.89 5.21 14.67
C ARG A 69 11.36 3.80 14.93
N ALA A 70 10.36 3.66 15.81
CA ALA A 70 9.71 2.38 16.08
C ALA A 70 9.06 1.80 14.81
N SER A 71 8.40 2.64 14.01
CA SER A 71 7.81 2.23 12.72
C SER A 71 8.85 1.67 11.74
N LEU A 72 10.03 2.31 11.66
CA LEU A 72 11.12 1.82 10.81
C LEU A 72 11.74 0.51 11.32
N GLU A 73 11.86 0.34 12.63
CA GLU A 73 12.31 -0.93 13.23
C GLU A 73 11.29 -2.05 12.96
N ASN A 74 10.00 -1.80 13.21
CA ASN A 74 8.92 -2.75 12.95
C ASN A 74 8.93 -3.21 11.48
N TYR A 75 9.09 -2.28 10.52
CA TYR A 75 9.19 -2.61 9.11
C TYR A 75 10.42 -3.47 8.80
N ARG A 76 11.61 -3.06 9.28
CA ARG A 76 12.87 -3.77 9.04
C ARG A 76 12.86 -5.19 9.62
N ALA A 77 12.20 -5.38 10.76
CA ALA A 77 12.06 -6.69 11.40
C ALA A 77 11.31 -7.71 10.53
N VAL A 78 10.41 -7.26 9.64
CA VAL A 78 9.57 -8.17 8.83
C VAL A 78 9.88 -8.18 7.34
N ILE A 79 10.37 -7.08 6.75
CA ILE A 79 10.54 -7.00 5.29
C ILE A 79 11.59 -7.97 4.77
N ARG A 80 12.75 -8.07 5.42
CA ARG A 80 13.86 -8.92 4.97
C ARG A 80 13.47 -10.41 4.92
N PRO A 81 13.01 -11.03 6.03
CA PRO A 81 12.60 -12.42 5.99
C PRO A 81 11.44 -12.65 5.00
N ALA A 82 10.48 -11.72 4.92
CA ALA A 82 9.36 -11.86 3.99
C ALA A 82 9.79 -11.82 2.51
N ILE A 83 10.76 -10.97 2.15
CA ILE A 83 11.33 -10.93 0.79
C ILE A 83 12.07 -12.23 0.48
N GLU A 84 12.95 -12.68 1.39
CA GLU A 84 13.74 -13.90 1.20
C GLU A 84 12.83 -15.13 0.99
N GLU A 85 11.75 -15.21 1.78
CA GLU A 85 10.82 -16.34 1.72
C GLU A 85 9.85 -16.25 0.53
N HIS A 86 9.23 -15.09 0.31
CA HIS A 86 8.04 -14.98 -0.54
C HIS A 86 8.22 -14.21 -1.85
N TRP A 87 9.33 -13.48 -2.04
CA TRP A 87 9.59 -12.80 -3.32
C TRP A 87 10.26 -13.74 -4.31
N LYS A 88 9.63 -13.94 -5.47
CA LYS A 88 10.09 -14.83 -6.56
C LYS A 88 10.16 -14.11 -7.91
N TYR A 89 9.75 -12.85 -7.98
CA TYR A 89 9.73 -12.08 -9.23
C TYR A 89 11.14 -11.75 -9.76
N ASN A 90 12.11 -11.58 -8.87
CA ASN A 90 13.52 -11.36 -9.20
C ASN A 90 14.36 -12.55 -8.74
N SER A 91 15.34 -12.97 -9.54
CA SER A 91 16.24 -14.08 -9.21
C SER A 91 17.43 -13.67 -8.33
N GLN A 92 17.78 -12.38 -8.32
CA GLN A 92 18.84 -11.81 -7.49
C GLN A 92 18.26 -10.69 -6.63
N ILE A 93 18.57 -10.74 -5.34
CA ILE A 93 18.05 -9.82 -4.34
C ILE A 93 19.21 -9.36 -3.46
N GLU A 94 19.30 -8.05 -3.25
CA GLU A 94 20.22 -7.41 -2.33
C GLU A 94 19.43 -6.55 -1.34
N PHE A 95 19.95 -6.42 -0.12
CA PHE A 95 19.39 -5.54 0.91
C PHE A 95 20.36 -4.40 1.15
N MET A 96 19.86 -3.17 1.05
CA MET A 96 20.68 -1.97 1.17
C MET A 96 20.01 -0.94 2.05
N THR A 97 20.82 -0.14 2.75
CA THR A 97 20.32 1.02 3.48
C THR A 97 19.91 2.13 2.52
N THR A 98 19.14 3.10 3.03
CA THR A 98 18.76 4.29 2.24
C THR A 98 19.99 4.99 1.67
N SER A 99 21.05 5.18 2.46
CA SER A 99 22.29 5.82 2.03
C SER A 99 22.97 5.08 0.86
N GLN A 100 22.99 3.76 0.87
CA GLN A 100 23.55 2.95 -0.22
C GLN A 100 22.70 3.03 -1.50
N ILE A 101 21.37 3.05 -1.36
CA ILE A 101 20.44 3.18 -2.49
C ILE A 101 20.59 4.53 -3.19
N VAL A 102 20.84 5.62 -2.45
CA VAL A 102 21.11 6.94 -3.02
C VAL A 102 22.28 6.90 -4.01
N GLU A 103 23.32 6.11 -3.73
CA GLU A 103 24.43 5.95 -4.67
C GLU A 103 24.00 5.29 -5.98
N LEU A 104 23.11 4.29 -5.93
CA LEU A 104 22.60 3.62 -7.12
C LEU A 104 21.80 4.58 -8.01
N PHE A 105 20.96 5.42 -7.40
CA PHE A 105 20.22 6.48 -8.10
C PHE A 105 21.17 7.54 -8.68
N THR A 106 22.22 7.91 -7.94
CA THR A 106 23.23 8.88 -8.41
C THR A 106 23.99 8.35 -9.62
N LYS A 107 24.40 7.08 -9.58
CA LYS A 107 25.11 6.38 -10.66
C LYS A 107 24.19 6.00 -11.84
N LYS A 108 22.87 6.14 -11.68
CA LYS A 108 21.85 5.71 -12.65
C LYS A 108 22.07 4.29 -13.15
N SER A 109 22.22 3.34 -12.22
CA SER A 109 22.48 1.95 -12.59
C SER A 109 21.35 1.38 -13.45
N THR A 110 21.69 0.75 -14.58
CA THR A 110 20.71 0.04 -15.45
C THR A 110 20.47 -1.41 -15.02
N LYS A 111 21.29 -1.92 -14.09
CA LYS A 111 21.21 -3.31 -13.59
C LYS A 111 20.23 -3.49 -12.43
N HIS A 112 19.88 -2.42 -11.74
CA HIS A 112 19.15 -2.45 -10.48
C HIS A 112 17.72 -1.94 -10.68
N VAL A 113 16.82 -2.52 -9.88
CA VAL A 113 15.50 -1.97 -9.56
C VAL A 113 15.41 -1.94 -8.04
N VAL A 114 14.84 -0.88 -7.48
CA VAL A 114 14.76 -0.71 -6.03
C VAL A 114 13.31 -0.82 -5.59
N LEU A 115 13.06 -1.57 -4.52
CA LEU A 115 11.80 -1.61 -3.78
C LEU A 115 11.96 -0.81 -2.48
N LEU A 116 11.28 0.33 -2.43
CA LEU A 116 11.33 1.30 -1.37
C LEU A 116 10.07 1.21 -0.50
N ARG A 117 10.22 1.48 0.80
CA ARG A 117 9.07 1.87 1.62
C ARG A 117 8.79 3.34 1.31
N ALA A 118 7.57 3.64 0.88
CA ALA A 118 7.16 5.00 0.61
C ALA A 118 5.84 5.32 1.30
N VAL A 119 5.56 6.60 1.40
CA VAL A 119 4.27 7.12 1.82
C VAL A 119 3.70 7.93 0.65
N LEU A 120 2.52 7.50 0.19
CA LEU A 120 1.85 8.13 -0.94
C LEU A 120 1.03 9.34 -0.42
N THR A 121 1.08 10.46 -1.14
CA THR A 121 0.40 11.71 -0.78
C THR A 121 -0.50 12.22 -1.91
N ASP A 122 -1.31 13.27 -1.66
CA ASP A 122 -2.12 13.94 -2.72
C ASP A 122 -1.23 14.46 -3.86
N GLY A 123 -1.81 14.62 -5.05
CA GLY A 123 -1.13 15.14 -6.25
C GLY A 123 -0.30 14.10 -7.02
N GLY A 124 -0.18 12.87 -6.50
CA GLY A 124 0.56 11.79 -7.14
C GLY A 124 2.08 11.88 -6.99
N GLY A 125 2.55 12.67 -6.03
CA GLY A 125 3.90 12.60 -5.53
C GLY A 125 4.10 11.33 -4.70
N VAL A 126 5.26 10.71 -4.84
CA VAL A 126 5.71 9.65 -3.94
C VAL A 126 6.76 10.25 -3.04
N SER A 127 6.44 10.31 -1.75
CA SER A 127 7.40 10.71 -0.75
C SER A 127 8.01 9.45 -0.15
N VAL A 128 9.28 9.21 -0.44
CA VAL A 128 10.06 8.18 0.30
C VAL A 128 10.24 8.62 1.77
N PHE A 129 9.99 9.90 2.05
CA PHE A 129 10.07 10.52 3.37
C PHE A 129 8.87 11.44 3.56
N SER A 130 7.72 10.94 4.03
CA SER A 130 6.65 11.84 4.47
C SER A 130 6.01 11.47 5.79
N ARG A 131 5.53 12.56 6.40
CA ARG A 131 4.75 12.67 7.62
C ARG A 131 3.40 11.92 7.53
N TYR A 132 2.81 11.68 8.71
CA TYR A 132 1.55 11.02 9.10
C TYR A 132 0.26 11.19 8.24
N MET A 133 0.29 11.86 7.08
CA MET A 133 -0.88 12.08 6.22
C MET A 133 -0.73 11.45 4.85
N GLY A 134 -0.38 10.16 4.82
CA GLY A 134 -0.31 9.42 3.57
C GLY A 134 -0.55 7.94 3.77
N VAL A 135 -0.47 7.21 2.65
CA VAL A 135 -0.73 5.77 2.63
C VAL A 135 0.60 5.04 2.51
N PRO A 136 0.99 4.22 3.49
CA PRO A 136 2.17 3.37 3.38
C PRO A 136 2.06 2.44 2.17
N ALA A 137 3.13 2.38 1.39
CA ALA A 137 3.21 1.59 0.18
C ALA A 137 4.61 1.04 -0.02
N LEU A 138 4.69 -0.03 -0.79
CA LEU A 138 5.91 -0.45 -1.46
C LEU A 138 5.93 0.16 -2.86
N VAL A 139 7.02 0.83 -3.18
CA VAL A 139 7.23 1.43 -4.50
C VAL A 139 8.43 0.78 -5.14
N MET A 140 8.23 0.24 -6.34
CA MET A 140 9.30 -0.35 -7.13
C MET A 140 9.66 0.58 -8.28
N THR A 141 10.94 0.91 -8.41
CA THR A 141 11.40 1.78 -9.49
C THR A 141 12.83 1.50 -9.93
N ARG A 142 13.09 1.76 -11.20
CA ARG A 142 14.41 1.72 -11.82
C ARG A 142 15.32 2.83 -11.30
N THR A 143 16.58 2.50 -11.02
CA THR A 143 17.59 3.49 -10.63
C THR A 143 18.07 4.37 -11.78
N ASP A 144 17.78 3.99 -13.02
CA ASP A 144 17.96 4.76 -14.26
C ASP A 144 16.65 5.45 -14.74
N GLY A 145 15.63 5.51 -13.87
CA GLY A 145 14.31 6.09 -14.17
C GLY A 145 14.22 7.62 -14.07
N ASP A 146 12.99 8.10 -13.86
CA ASP A 146 12.69 9.53 -13.70
C ASP A 146 12.76 9.94 -12.22
N HIS A 147 13.98 10.26 -11.79
CA HIS A 147 14.30 10.70 -10.43
C HIS A 147 15.31 11.85 -10.43
N LYS A 148 15.39 12.52 -9.29
CA LYS A 148 16.41 13.54 -8.98
C LYS A 148 17.09 13.18 -7.67
N VAL A 149 18.40 13.40 -7.60
CA VAL A 149 19.16 13.33 -6.36
C VAL A 149 19.58 14.75 -5.98
N SER A 150 19.22 15.21 -4.79
CA SER A 150 19.61 16.55 -4.32
C SER A 150 21.10 16.58 -3.96
N LYS A 151 21.70 17.78 -3.86
CA LYS A 151 23.09 17.94 -3.38
C LYS A 151 23.32 17.36 -1.97
N LYS A 152 22.24 17.14 -1.22
CA LYS A 152 22.25 16.57 0.13
C LYS A 152 22.00 15.05 0.13
N GLY A 153 21.99 14.40 -1.03
CA GLY A 153 21.78 12.95 -1.15
C GLY A 153 20.31 12.51 -1.04
N GLU A 154 19.34 13.41 -1.20
CA GLU A 154 17.92 13.02 -1.14
C GLU A 154 17.42 12.57 -2.52
N VAL A 155 16.82 11.37 -2.59
CA VAL A 155 16.18 10.89 -3.81
C VAL A 155 14.73 11.37 -3.86
N THR A 156 14.38 12.06 -4.94
CA THR A 156 13.00 12.40 -5.29
C THR A 156 12.59 11.59 -6.51
N ILE A 157 11.59 10.73 -6.36
CA ILE A 157 11.04 9.93 -7.45
C ILE A 157 9.90 10.71 -8.10
N MET A 158 10.10 11.12 -9.35
CA MET A 158 9.08 11.87 -10.09
C MET A 158 8.01 10.94 -10.65
N LYS A 159 8.44 9.80 -11.21
CA LYS A 159 7.57 8.72 -11.70
C LYS A 159 8.14 7.38 -11.30
N HIS A 160 7.55 6.76 -10.30
CA HIS A 160 7.87 5.39 -9.93
C HIS A 160 7.27 4.41 -10.94
N ASP A 161 7.89 3.27 -11.15
CA ASP A 161 7.42 2.33 -12.18
C ASP A 161 6.19 1.53 -11.70
N PHE A 162 6.15 1.16 -10.42
CA PHE A 162 5.07 0.36 -9.81
C PHE A 162 4.87 0.72 -8.32
N GLN A 163 3.63 0.62 -7.82
CA GLN A 163 3.33 0.74 -6.40
C GLN A 163 2.34 -0.33 -5.94
N MET A 164 2.41 -0.68 -4.66
CA MET A 164 1.45 -1.52 -3.97
C MET A 164 1.23 -0.99 -2.56
N TYR A 165 -0.01 -0.87 -2.11
CA TYR A 165 -0.27 -0.48 -0.72
C TYR A 165 0.28 -1.52 0.25
N LEU A 166 0.73 -1.05 1.41
CA LEU A 166 1.30 -1.89 2.43
C LEU A 166 0.21 -2.20 3.47
N THR A 167 0.03 -3.49 3.81
CA THR A 167 -0.81 -3.83 4.96
C THR A 167 -0.13 -3.31 6.22
N THR A 168 -0.85 -2.49 6.97
CA THR A 168 -0.29 -1.81 8.14
C THR A 168 -1.42 -1.55 9.13
N SER A 169 -1.06 -1.57 10.40
CA SER A 169 -1.89 -1.01 11.47
C SER A 169 -1.18 0.23 12.01
N VAL A 170 -1.93 1.21 12.48
CA VAL A 170 -1.38 2.45 13.05
C VAL A 170 -1.96 2.62 14.44
N ALA A 171 -1.09 2.72 15.44
CA ALA A 171 -1.47 2.99 16.82
C ALA A 171 -1.85 4.46 17.01
N GLU A 172 -2.46 4.80 18.15
CA GLU A 172 -2.91 6.17 18.45
C GLU A 172 -1.76 7.19 18.48
N ASP A 173 -0.55 6.74 18.83
CA ASP A 173 0.68 7.54 18.83
C ASP A 173 1.30 7.70 17.42
N GLY A 174 0.66 7.15 16.39
CA GLY A 174 1.14 7.18 15.01
C GLY A 174 2.18 6.11 14.69
N THR A 175 2.50 5.20 15.62
CA THR A 175 3.42 4.08 15.35
C THR A 175 2.78 3.10 14.37
N GLU A 176 3.42 2.91 13.22
CA GLU A 176 3.05 1.90 12.26
C GLU A 176 3.57 0.52 12.69
N SER A 177 2.72 -0.48 12.57
CA SER A 177 3.03 -1.87 12.88
C SER A 177 2.79 -2.76 11.68
N TYR A 178 3.71 -3.69 11.48
CA TYR A 178 3.74 -4.62 10.35
C TYR A 178 3.83 -6.04 10.88
N THR A 179 3.04 -6.95 10.29
CA THR A 179 3.07 -8.38 10.63
C THR A 179 3.67 -9.19 9.50
N ALA A 180 4.27 -10.34 9.81
CA ALA A 180 4.83 -11.23 8.79
C ALA A 180 3.77 -11.66 7.76
N ALA A 181 2.59 -12.06 8.23
CA ALA A 181 1.45 -12.44 7.40
C ALA A 181 0.96 -11.29 6.51
N GLY A 182 0.88 -10.08 7.05
CA GLY A 182 0.56 -8.88 6.27
C GLY A 182 1.59 -8.60 5.18
N MET A 183 2.88 -8.66 5.52
CA MET A 183 3.96 -8.45 4.55
C MET A 183 3.94 -9.53 3.45
N LYS A 184 3.80 -10.80 3.81
CA LYS A 184 3.58 -11.92 2.89
C LYS A 184 2.42 -11.65 1.95
N PHE A 185 1.26 -11.25 2.48
CA PHE A 185 0.10 -10.90 1.68
C PHE A 185 0.43 -9.78 0.68
N THR A 186 1.00 -8.66 1.14
CA THR A 186 1.36 -7.53 0.28
C THR A 186 2.31 -7.96 -0.85
N LEU A 187 3.38 -8.71 -0.53
CA LEU A 187 4.36 -9.16 -1.52
C LEU A 187 3.75 -10.12 -2.55
N LEU A 188 2.91 -11.07 -2.11
CA LEU A 188 2.25 -12.00 -3.03
C LEU A 188 1.26 -11.29 -3.95
N GLN A 189 0.51 -10.31 -3.44
CA GLN A 189 -0.42 -9.53 -4.27
C GLN A 189 0.34 -8.60 -5.23
N ALA A 190 1.46 -8.01 -4.81
CA ALA A 190 2.30 -7.20 -5.68
C ALA A 190 2.80 -8.02 -6.88
N GLN A 191 3.31 -9.23 -6.64
CA GLN A 191 3.79 -10.13 -7.68
C GLN A 191 2.67 -10.55 -8.63
N LYS A 192 1.49 -10.93 -8.10
CA LYS A 192 0.32 -11.26 -8.93
C LYS A 192 -0.12 -10.09 -9.81
N LEU A 193 -0.05 -8.86 -9.30
CA LEU A 193 -0.40 -7.66 -10.07
C LEU A 193 0.63 -7.40 -11.19
N LEU A 194 1.93 -7.52 -10.90
CA LEU A 194 3.01 -7.40 -11.88
C LEU A 194 2.86 -8.42 -13.01
N GLU A 195 2.65 -9.69 -12.65
CA GLU A 195 2.43 -10.79 -13.60
C GLU A 195 1.17 -10.57 -14.44
N TRP A 196 0.08 -10.14 -13.82
CA TRP A 196 -1.17 -9.88 -14.51
C TRP A 196 -1.05 -8.72 -15.51
N ASN A 197 -0.39 -7.62 -15.14
CA ASN A 197 -0.16 -6.49 -16.03
C ASN A 197 0.70 -6.86 -17.24
N TRP A 198 1.77 -7.66 -17.04
CA TRP A 198 2.52 -8.24 -18.15
C TRP A 198 1.60 -9.14 -19.00
N GLY A 199 0.94 -10.14 -18.41
CA GLY A 199 0.10 -11.08 -19.14
C GLY A 199 -0.99 -10.41 -19.99
N ASN A 200 -1.61 -9.36 -19.45
CA ASN A 200 -2.65 -8.58 -20.13
C ASN A 200 -2.12 -7.51 -21.08
N LYS A 201 -0.80 -7.28 -21.11
CA LYS A 201 -0.15 -6.25 -21.93
C LYS A 201 -0.73 -4.85 -21.70
N LYS A 202 -1.22 -4.57 -20.48
CA LYS A 202 -1.72 -3.26 -20.06
C LYS A 202 -1.29 -2.97 -18.62
N SER A 203 -0.95 -1.72 -18.33
CA SER A 203 -0.64 -1.26 -16.97
C SER A 203 -1.92 -0.77 -16.30
N GLU A 204 -2.54 -1.66 -15.55
CA GLU A 204 -3.84 -1.48 -14.92
C GLU A 204 -3.70 -1.52 -13.39
N SER A 205 -4.63 -0.87 -12.70
CA SER A 205 -4.55 -0.67 -11.25
C SER A 205 -4.82 -1.94 -10.45
N TYR A 206 -4.43 -1.96 -9.17
CA TYR A 206 -4.71 -3.07 -8.28
C TYR A 206 -6.22 -3.24 -8.02
N ILE A 207 -6.96 -2.13 -7.93
CA ILE A 207 -8.44 -2.16 -7.86
C ILE A 207 -9.02 -2.84 -9.09
N LYS A 208 -8.51 -2.55 -10.29
CA LYS A 208 -8.96 -3.22 -11.53
C LYS A 208 -8.67 -4.71 -11.49
N TYR A 209 -7.45 -5.09 -11.09
CA TYR A 209 -7.08 -6.48 -10.88
C TYR A 209 -8.04 -7.17 -9.89
N CYS A 210 -8.31 -6.56 -8.73
CA CYS A 210 -9.22 -7.11 -7.72
C CYS A 210 -10.64 -7.32 -8.27
N LYS A 211 -11.18 -6.36 -9.05
CA LYS A 211 -12.49 -6.47 -9.69
C LYS A 211 -12.56 -7.60 -10.71
N ASP A 212 -11.48 -7.85 -11.46
CA ASP A 212 -11.46 -8.95 -12.42
C ASP A 212 -11.32 -10.30 -11.71
N ARG A 213 -10.51 -10.36 -10.65
CA ARG A 213 -10.34 -11.59 -9.85
C ARG A 213 -11.56 -11.91 -8.99
N SER A 214 -12.31 -10.92 -8.51
CA SER A 214 -13.53 -11.16 -7.73
C SER A 214 -14.57 -11.92 -8.54
N LYS A 215 -14.76 -11.59 -9.83
CA LYS A 215 -15.67 -12.34 -10.73
C LYS A 215 -15.37 -13.83 -10.80
N VAL A 216 -14.10 -14.21 -10.67
CA VAL A 216 -13.65 -15.62 -10.71
C VAL A 216 -13.65 -16.27 -9.32
N ASN A 217 -13.45 -15.48 -8.26
CA ASN A 217 -13.23 -15.99 -6.91
C ASN A 217 -14.47 -15.92 -6.00
N CYS A 218 -15.47 -15.10 -6.29
CA CYS A 218 -16.65 -14.96 -5.42
C CYS A 218 -17.39 -16.29 -5.21
N SER A 219 -17.47 -17.15 -6.22
CA SER A 219 -18.08 -18.48 -6.06
C SER A 219 -17.35 -19.37 -5.06
N LYS A 220 -16.04 -19.18 -4.88
CA LYS A 220 -15.19 -19.94 -3.95
C LYS A 220 -15.39 -19.52 -2.49
N MET A 221 -16.11 -18.43 -2.25
CA MET A 221 -16.36 -17.89 -0.91
C MET A 221 -17.63 -18.44 -0.25
N LYS A 222 -18.54 -19.06 -1.02
CA LYS A 222 -19.91 -19.39 -0.57
C LYS A 222 -19.99 -20.29 0.68
N ASN A 223 -18.98 -21.12 0.89
CA ASN A 223 -18.92 -22.08 2.01
C ASN A 223 -17.78 -21.78 2.98
N LYS A 224 -17.17 -20.59 2.87
CA LYS A 224 -16.06 -20.19 3.74
C LYS A 224 -16.56 -19.28 4.84
N GLU A 225 -16.00 -19.43 6.03
CA GLU A 225 -16.12 -18.43 7.07
C GLU A 225 -15.23 -17.23 6.74
N LEU A 226 -15.82 -16.03 6.72
CA LEU A 226 -15.07 -14.78 6.57
C LEU A 226 -14.56 -14.32 7.94
N LEU A 227 -13.24 -14.27 8.09
CA LEU A 227 -12.59 -13.66 9.24
C LEU A 227 -12.33 -12.18 8.96
N VAL A 228 -12.82 -11.33 9.87
CA VAL A 228 -12.66 -9.88 9.84
C VAL A 228 -12.03 -9.44 11.14
N GLU A 229 -11.06 -8.52 11.08
CA GLU A 229 -10.47 -7.95 12.28
C GLU A 229 -11.53 -7.21 13.12
N GLU A 230 -11.51 -7.35 14.45
CA GLU A 230 -12.54 -6.78 15.32
C GLU A 230 -12.77 -5.27 15.15
N ASN A 231 -11.67 -4.54 14.90
CA ASN A 231 -11.66 -3.10 14.66
C ASN A 231 -11.61 -2.74 13.16
N GLY A 232 -11.82 -3.73 12.28
CA GLY A 232 -11.73 -3.57 10.83
C GLY A 232 -13.01 -3.03 10.18
N LEU A 233 -14.11 -2.95 10.92
CA LEU A 233 -15.34 -2.33 10.45
C LEU A 233 -15.25 -0.80 10.49
N TYR A 234 -15.91 -0.15 9.54
CA TYR A 234 -16.07 1.30 9.60
C TYR A 234 -16.86 1.69 10.84
N LYS A 235 -16.47 2.77 11.53
CA LYS A 235 -16.98 3.19 12.85
C LYS A 235 -18.51 3.25 13.02
N SER A 236 -19.26 3.38 11.93
CA SER A 236 -20.73 3.44 11.95
C SER A 236 -21.42 2.13 11.57
N VAL A 237 -20.66 1.07 11.27
CA VAL A 237 -21.19 -0.24 10.87
C VAL A 237 -21.13 -1.15 12.09
N ASP A 238 -22.28 -1.64 12.54
CA ASP A 238 -22.32 -2.57 13.65
C ASP A 238 -22.04 -4.01 13.18
N LYS A 239 -21.53 -4.85 14.10
CA LYS A 239 -21.14 -6.23 13.79
C LYS A 239 -22.35 -7.05 13.29
N ALA A 240 -23.56 -6.82 13.80
CA ALA A 240 -24.76 -7.56 13.40
C ALA A 240 -25.27 -7.14 12.02
N GLU A 241 -25.25 -5.84 11.70
CA GLU A 241 -25.51 -5.29 10.36
C GLU A 241 -24.55 -5.92 9.33
N ALA A 242 -23.25 -5.97 9.64
CA ALA A 242 -22.27 -6.60 8.76
C ALA A 242 -22.56 -8.10 8.54
N LYS A 243 -22.97 -8.85 9.58
CA LYS A 243 -23.36 -10.26 9.43
C LYS A 243 -24.60 -10.41 8.53
N ALA A 244 -25.61 -9.59 8.78
CA ALA A 244 -26.86 -9.61 8.03
C ALA A 244 -26.64 -9.27 6.55
N ALA A 245 -25.79 -8.27 6.26
CA ALA A 245 -25.47 -7.84 4.90
C ALA A 245 -24.63 -8.86 4.12
N TYR A 246 -23.69 -9.56 4.79
CA TYR A 246 -22.85 -10.55 4.12
C TYR A 246 -23.62 -11.82 3.74
N GLY A 247 -24.57 -12.25 4.58
CA GLY A 247 -25.42 -13.41 4.32
C GLY A 247 -24.73 -14.78 4.44
N GLY A 248 -23.49 -14.81 4.95
CA GLY A 248 -22.70 -16.02 5.20
C GLY A 248 -22.02 -16.00 6.58
N PRO A 249 -21.24 -17.04 6.94
CA PRO A 249 -20.55 -17.10 8.22
C PRO A 249 -19.47 -16.01 8.29
N ILE A 250 -19.53 -15.19 9.33
CA ILE A 250 -18.54 -14.15 9.61
C ILE A 250 -18.16 -14.15 11.10
N SER A 251 -16.85 -14.12 11.34
CA SER A 251 -16.26 -14.02 12.67
C SER A 251 -15.38 -12.79 12.76
N PHE A 252 -15.56 -12.06 13.86
CA PHE A 252 -14.74 -10.92 14.21
C PHE A 252 -13.65 -11.40 15.15
N VAL A 253 -12.40 -11.29 14.73
CA VAL A 253 -11.25 -11.92 15.39
C VAL A 253 -10.11 -10.92 15.61
N THR A 254 -9.18 -11.27 16.49
CA THR A 254 -7.98 -10.44 16.69
C THR A 254 -7.11 -10.45 15.43
N ARG A 255 -6.22 -9.46 15.30
CA ARG A 255 -5.25 -9.46 14.20
C ARG A 255 -4.37 -10.72 14.20
N GLN A 256 -4.00 -11.21 15.38
CA GLN A 256 -3.19 -12.41 15.55
C GLN A 256 -3.91 -13.65 15.01
N ASP A 257 -5.20 -13.81 15.29
CA ASP A 257 -5.99 -14.94 14.80
C ASP A 257 -6.20 -14.87 13.28
N LEU A 258 -6.40 -13.66 12.75
CA LEU A 258 -6.51 -13.43 11.31
C LEU A 258 -5.21 -13.83 10.59
N ASP A 259 -4.07 -13.38 11.11
CA ASP A 259 -2.75 -13.69 10.57
C ASP A 259 -2.47 -15.21 10.66
N ALA A 260 -2.78 -15.84 11.80
CA ALA A 260 -2.62 -17.29 11.97
C ALA A 260 -3.47 -18.10 10.97
N ALA A 261 -4.72 -17.69 10.74
CA ALA A 261 -5.59 -18.34 9.76
C ALA A 261 -5.11 -18.14 8.32
N TYR A 262 -4.51 -16.98 8.00
CA TYR A 262 -3.90 -16.75 6.70
C TYR A 262 -2.69 -17.67 6.48
N GLU A 263 -1.82 -17.79 7.50
CA GLU A 263 -0.62 -18.63 7.43
C GLU A 263 -0.95 -20.12 7.33
N SER A 264 -1.97 -20.59 8.07
CA SER A 264 -2.37 -22.00 8.04
C SER A 264 -2.99 -22.42 6.71
N GLY A 265 -3.46 -21.46 5.89
CA GLY A 265 -4.11 -21.74 4.61
C GLY A 265 -5.39 -22.56 4.76
N ALA A 266 -6.16 -22.34 5.84
CA ALA A 266 -7.34 -23.15 6.15
C ALA A 266 -8.40 -23.08 5.02
N ASP A 267 -8.75 -24.24 4.46
CA ASP A 267 -9.62 -24.35 3.27
C ASP A 267 -11.08 -23.98 3.53
N ASP A 268 -11.51 -23.95 4.79
CA ASP A 268 -12.84 -23.54 5.23
C ASP A 268 -12.93 -22.05 5.60
N LYS A 269 -11.80 -21.32 5.56
CA LYS A 269 -11.75 -19.90 5.95
C LYS A 269 -11.32 -18.99 4.80
N ALA A 270 -11.68 -17.72 4.96
CA ALA A 270 -11.18 -16.61 4.17
C ALA A 270 -10.86 -15.43 5.09
N VAL A 271 -9.77 -14.73 4.82
CA VAL A 271 -9.34 -13.57 5.63
C VAL A 271 -9.55 -12.27 4.88
N LEU A 272 -10.03 -11.24 5.57
CA LEU A 272 -10.15 -9.89 5.04
C LEU A 272 -9.00 -9.02 5.52
N TYR A 273 -8.05 -8.72 4.62
CA TYR A 273 -7.06 -7.66 4.85
C TYR A 273 -7.59 -6.33 4.33
N SER A 274 -7.79 -5.37 5.24
CA SER A 274 -8.06 -3.98 4.89
C SER A 274 -6.76 -3.30 4.48
N MET A 275 -6.67 -2.87 3.22
CA MET A 275 -5.57 -2.04 2.75
C MET A 275 -5.91 -0.57 2.98
N PRO A 276 -4.98 0.26 3.49
CA PRO A 276 -5.21 1.68 3.59
C PRO A 276 -5.38 2.26 2.19
N VAL A 277 -6.62 2.57 1.80
CA VAL A 277 -6.92 3.38 0.61
C VAL A 277 -7.21 4.78 1.13
N GLY A 278 -6.16 5.58 1.24
CA GLY A 278 -6.23 6.93 1.80
C GLY A 278 -7.33 7.73 1.13
N THR A 279 -8.22 8.27 1.95
CA THR A 279 -9.22 9.27 1.53
C THR A 279 -8.85 10.56 2.24
N ILE A 280 -8.58 11.63 1.50
CA ILE A 280 -8.38 12.94 2.12
C ILE A 280 -9.75 13.56 2.31
N LEU A 281 -10.16 13.73 3.56
CA LEU A 281 -11.22 14.66 3.93
C LEU A 281 -10.65 16.07 3.69
N ARG A 282 -11.08 16.74 2.62
CA ARG A 282 -10.85 18.17 2.43
C ARG A 282 -11.98 18.94 3.12
#